data_AF-A0A8U0Q7X5-F1
#
_entry.id   AF-A0A8U0Q7X5-F1
#
_cell.length_a   1.000
_cell.length_b   1.000
_cell.length_c   1.000
_cell.angle_alpha   90.00
_cell.angle_beta   90.00
_cell.angle_gamma   90.00
#
_symmetry.space_group_name_H-M   'P 1'
#
loop_
_entity.id
_entity.type
_entity.pdbx_description
1 polymer ?
#
loop_
_entity_poly.entity_id
_entity_poly.type
_entity_poly.pdbx_seq_one_letter_code
_entity_poly.pdbx_strand_id
1 'polypeptide(L)'
;MAEQRETKGKNAWHKAVIIITVLGITAIVALVTTAVLQNKPLLQKYKYGIVLDAGSSHTAVYIYEWPAEKDNDTGRVQQTHACKVEGAGISSYSVFPGQAGASLKSCMKEAERLIPLSRHHETPLYLGATAGMRLLRRRAETDWPEPLLPNGV
;
A
#
# COMPACT_ATOMS: atom_id res chain seq x y z
N MET A 1 -65.51 48.76 -1.20
CA MET A 1 -64.74 48.03 -2.25
C MET A 1 -63.22 48.13 -2.10
N ALA A 2 -62.65 49.16 -1.43
CA ALA A 2 -61.20 49.29 -1.24
C ALA A 2 -60.59 48.28 -0.25
N GLU A 3 -61.27 47.99 0.86
CA GLU A 3 -60.76 47.12 1.93
C GLU A 3 -60.57 45.64 1.51
N GLN A 4 -61.42 45.14 0.61
CA GLN A 4 -61.34 43.79 0.03
C GLN A 4 -60.15 43.62 -0.94
N ARG A 5 -59.67 44.70 -1.57
CA ARG A 5 -58.46 44.67 -2.42
C ARG A 5 -57.18 44.63 -1.58
N GLU A 6 -57.19 45.32 -0.44
CA GLU A 6 -56.04 45.43 0.46
C GLU A 6 -55.75 44.09 1.18
N THR A 7 -56.80 43.39 1.64
CA THR A 7 -56.67 42.05 2.26
C THR A 7 -56.20 40.98 1.27
N LYS A 8 -56.68 41.03 0.02
CA LYS A 8 -56.25 40.13 -1.06
C LYS A 8 -54.76 40.30 -1.39
N GLY A 9 -54.26 41.55 -1.41
CA GLY A 9 -52.85 41.86 -1.62
C GLY A 9 -51.96 41.36 -0.49
N LYS A 10 -52.39 41.56 0.77
CA LYS A 10 -51.69 41.04 1.96
C LYS A 10 -51.60 39.52 1.92
N ASN A 11 -52.68 38.81 1.62
CA ASN A 11 -52.70 37.34 1.55
C ASN A 11 -51.81 36.78 0.43
N ALA A 12 -51.77 37.45 -0.72
CA ALA A 12 -50.90 37.07 -1.83
C ALA A 12 -49.41 37.27 -1.51
N TRP A 13 -49.09 38.39 -0.84
CA TRP A 13 -47.73 38.70 -0.39
C TRP A 13 -47.22 37.70 0.65
N HIS A 14 -48.03 37.35 1.65
CA HIS A 14 -47.65 36.33 2.64
C HIS A 14 -47.42 34.96 1.99
N LYS A 15 -48.27 34.55 1.03
CA LYS A 15 -48.07 33.31 0.28
C LYS A 15 -46.76 33.33 -0.53
N ALA A 16 -46.43 34.45 -1.16
CA ALA A 16 -45.18 34.61 -1.89
C ALA A 16 -43.96 34.52 -0.96
N VAL A 17 -44.01 35.16 0.21
CA VAL A 17 -42.94 35.09 1.24
C VAL A 17 -42.73 33.66 1.75
N ILE A 18 -43.82 32.91 1.97
CA ILE A 18 -43.75 31.50 2.40
C ILE A 18 -43.12 30.62 1.30
N ILE A 19 -43.52 30.82 0.03
CA ILE A 19 -42.95 30.05 -1.09
C ILE A 19 -41.46 30.33 -1.23
N ILE A 20 -41.03 31.59 -1.14
CA ILE A 20 -39.62 31.98 -1.25
C ILE A 20 -38.80 31.39 -0.11
N THR A 21 -39.31 31.40 1.12
CA THR A 21 -38.59 30.82 2.26
C THR A 21 -38.45 29.30 2.15
N VAL A 22 -39.51 28.59 1.72
CA VAL A 22 -39.44 27.14 1.49
C VAL A 22 -38.46 26.78 0.36
N LEU A 23 -38.46 27.54 -0.74
CA LEU A 23 -37.49 27.35 -1.83
C LEU A 23 -36.05 27.62 -1.37
N GLY A 24 -35.84 28.64 -0.53
CA GLY A 24 -34.53 28.91 0.07
C GLY A 24 -34.04 27.77 0.97
N ILE A 25 -34.91 27.27 1.86
CA ILE A 25 -34.56 26.15 2.75
C ILE A 25 -34.26 24.88 1.95
N THR A 26 -35.09 24.55 0.96
CA THR A 26 -34.86 23.36 0.12
C THR A 26 -33.56 23.47 -0.68
N ALA A 27 -33.22 24.66 -1.21
CA ALA A 27 -31.95 24.89 -1.87
C ALA A 27 -30.74 24.73 -0.92
N ILE A 28 -30.83 25.25 0.30
CA ILE A 28 -29.77 25.10 1.31
C ILE A 28 -29.61 23.63 1.70
N VAL A 29 -30.70 22.90 1.93
CA VAL A 29 -30.66 21.47 2.26
C VAL A 29 -30.05 20.68 1.10
N ALA A 30 -30.41 20.97 -0.14
CA ALA A 30 -29.81 20.36 -1.32
C ALA A 30 -28.29 20.65 -1.43
N LEU A 31 -27.87 21.88 -1.12
CA LEU A 31 -26.46 22.28 -1.16
C LEU A 31 -25.66 21.59 -0.04
N VAL A 32 -26.19 21.54 1.18
CA VAL A 32 -25.55 20.85 2.30
C VAL A 32 -25.47 19.34 2.04
N THR A 33 -26.55 18.73 1.54
CA THR A 33 -26.54 17.30 1.21
C THR A 33 -25.55 16.97 0.09
N THR A 34 -25.49 17.77 -0.98
CA THR A 34 -24.49 17.58 -2.04
C THR A 34 -23.07 17.77 -1.52
N ALA A 35 -22.81 18.78 -0.69
CA ALA A 35 -21.51 18.98 -0.07
C ALA A 35 -21.11 17.78 0.80
N VAL A 36 -22.00 17.26 1.65
CA VAL A 36 -21.74 16.07 2.49
C VAL A 36 -21.54 14.81 1.66
N LEU A 37 -22.31 14.62 0.59
CA LEU A 37 -22.19 13.47 -0.31
C LEU A 37 -20.91 13.51 -1.15
N GLN A 38 -20.47 14.70 -1.55
CA GLN A 38 -19.20 14.90 -2.27
C GLN A 38 -17.99 14.80 -1.34
N ASN A 39 -18.16 15.08 -0.04
CA ASN A 39 -17.08 14.98 0.95
C ASN A 39 -16.80 13.54 1.44
N LYS A 40 -17.26 12.51 0.70
CA LYS A 40 -16.80 11.15 0.97
C LYS A 40 -15.32 11.08 0.60
N PRO A 41 -14.44 10.65 1.51
CA PRO A 41 -13.06 10.39 1.13
C PRO A 41 -13.11 9.41 -0.04
N LEU A 42 -12.52 9.78 -1.18
CA LEU A 42 -12.31 8.87 -2.29
C LEU A 42 -11.72 7.60 -1.69
N LEU A 43 -12.28 6.44 -2.03
CA LEU A 43 -11.82 5.15 -1.50
C LEU A 43 -10.32 5.05 -1.81
N GLN A 44 -9.49 5.39 -0.82
CA GLN A 44 -8.07 5.62 -1.06
C GLN A 44 -7.47 4.29 -1.43
N LYS A 45 -7.16 4.13 -2.72
CA LYS A 45 -6.60 2.89 -3.24
C LYS A 45 -5.18 2.81 -2.70
N TYR A 46 -4.90 1.88 -1.80
CA TYR A 46 -3.53 1.63 -1.34
C TYR A 46 -2.79 0.68 -2.29
N LYS A 47 -1.48 0.88 -2.37
CA LYS A 47 -0.50 0.01 -3.01
C LYS A 47 0.41 -0.59 -1.95
N TYR A 48 0.97 -1.75 -2.26
CA TYR A 48 1.83 -2.50 -1.35
C TYR A 48 3.16 -2.82 -2.00
N GLY A 49 4.18 -3.10 -1.20
CA GLY A 49 5.47 -3.60 -1.66
C GLY A 49 6.12 -4.48 -0.60
N ILE A 50 6.84 -5.50 -1.04
CA ILE A 50 7.52 -6.44 -0.14
C ILE A 50 9.03 -6.35 -0.37
N VAL A 51 9.80 -6.23 0.70
CA VAL A 51 11.26 -6.26 0.67
C VAL A 51 11.78 -7.35 1.59
N LEU A 52 12.60 -8.24 1.06
CA LEU A 52 13.32 -9.26 1.82
C LEU A 52 14.76 -8.80 1.98
N ASP A 53 15.13 -8.41 3.20
CA ASP A 53 16.52 -8.12 3.56
C ASP A 53 17.21 -9.43 3.98
N ALA A 54 17.99 -9.97 3.07
CA ALA A 54 18.74 -11.20 3.26
C ALA A 54 20.15 -10.89 3.82
N GLY A 55 20.17 -10.66 5.13
CA GLY A 55 21.37 -10.48 5.94
C GLY A 55 22.23 -11.75 6.04
N SER A 56 23.45 -11.58 6.58
CA SER A 56 24.33 -12.71 6.86
C SER A 56 23.81 -13.59 8.00
N SER A 57 23.23 -12.98 9.04
CA SER A 57 22.82 -13.69 10.25
C SER A 57 21.35 -14.12 10.22
N HIS A 58 20.50 -13.37 9.53
CA HIS A 58 19.07 -13.65 9.42
C HIS A 58 18.51 -13.00 8.15
N THR A 59 17.30 -13.40 7.78
CA THR A 59 16.51 -12.73 6.74
C THR A 59 15.29 -12.08 7.39
N ALA A 60 14.89 -10.90 6.93
CA ALA A 60 13.66 -10.23 7.36
C ALA A 60 12.81 -9.86 6.16
N VAL A 61 11.49 -10.03 6.27
CA VAL A 61 10.50 -9.66 5.26
C VAL A 61 9.75 -8.43 5.77
N TYR A 62 9.76 -7.35 5.00
CA TYR A 62 9.07 -6.11 5.30
C TYR A 62 7.94 -5.89 4.31
N ILE A 63 6.78 -5.49 4.83
CA ILE A 63 5.63 -5.07 4.02
C ILE A 63 5.48 -3.56 4.17
N TYR A 64 5.39 -2.89 3.03
CA TYR A 64 5.15 -1.47 2.92
C TYR A 64 3.79 -1.22 2.27
N GLU A 65 3.16 -0.11 2.66
CA GLU A 65 1.91 0.37 2.11
C GLU A 65 2.02 1.87 1.82
N TRP A 66 1.41 2.33 0.74
CA TRP A 66 1.30 3.75 0.41
C TRP A 66 0.03 4.06 -0.39
N PRO A 67 -0.51 5.28 -0.30
CA PRO A 67 -1.60 5.73 -1.16
C PRO A 67 -1.23 5.65 -2.65
N ALA A 68 -2.14 5.17 -3.50
CA ALA A 68 -1.92 5.14 -4.95
C ALA A 68 -1.90 6.55 -5.57
N GLU A 69 -2.68 7.46 -5.00
CA GLU A 69 -2.63 8.89 -5.30
C GLU A 69 -1.49 9.53 -4.51
N LYS A 70 -0.73 10.40 -5.16
CA LYS A 70 0.37 11.11 -4.50
C LYS A 70 -0.19 12.17 -3.57
N ASP A 71 0.37 12.26 -2.37
CA ASP A 71 0.09 13.36 -1.44
C ASP A 71 1.08 14.49 -1.75
N ASN A 72 0.61 15.57 -2.41
CA ASN A 72 1.45 16.71 -2.81
C ASN A 72 2.69 16.27 -3.64
N ASP A 73 2.47 15.52 -4.72
CA ASP A 73 3.51 14.92 -5.57
C ASP A 73 4.49 13.97 -4.88
N THR A 74 4.29 13.70 -3.59
CA THR A 74 5.18 12.89 -2.77
C THR A 74 4.45 11.64 -2.29
N GLY A 75 5.06 10.47 -2.46
CA GLY A 75 4.54 9.23 -1.88
C GLY A 75 5.05 9.07 -0.45
N ARG A 76 4.16 9.08 0.55
CA ARG A 76 4.50 8.65 1.90
C ARG A 76 4.36 7.13 1.98
N VAL A 77 5.49 6.45 2.11
CA VAL A 77 5.55 4.99 2.30
C VAL A 77 5.61 4.67 3.78
N GLN A 78 4.75 3.76 4.24
CA GLN A 78 4.70 3.29 5.61
C GLN A 78 5.01 1.80 5.68
N GLN A 79 5.86 1.40 6.61
CA GLN A 79 6.02 -0.02 6.95
C GLN A 79 4.81 -0.48 7.77
N THR A 80 4.10 -1.49 7.29
CA THR A 80 2.92 -2.04 7.95
C THR A 80 3.21 -3.32 8.70
N HIS A 81 4.22 -4.08 8.27
CA HIS A 81 4.59 -5.34 8.90
C HIS A 81 6.08 -5.67 8.75
N ALA A 82 6.60 -6.46 9.69
CA ALA A 82 7.92 -7.07 9.61
C ALA A 82 7.89 -8.50 10.16
N CYS A 83 8.41 -9.45 9.38
CA CYS A 83 8.55 -10.85 9.77
C CYS A 83 10.02 -11.24 9.74
N LYS A 84 10.56 -11.67 10.88
CA LYS A 84 11.90 -12.26 10.96
C LYS A 84 11.82 -13.73 10.56
N VAL A 85 12.52 -14.10 9.50
CA VAL A 85 12.59 -15.49 9.04
C VAL A 85 13.32 -16.34 10.08
N GLU A 86 12.76 -17.51 10.39
CA GLU A 86 13.40 -18.46 11.29
C GLU A 86 14.65 -19.08 10.66
N GLY A 87 15.69 -19.25 11.47
CA GLY A 87 16.97 -19.77 11.04
C GLY A 87 17.99 -18.70 10.67
N ALA A 88 19.04 -19.13 9.98
CA ALA A 88 20.16 -18.28 9.60
C ALA A 88 19.92 -17.55 8.27
N GLY A 89 20.78 -16.58 7.94
CA GLY A 89 20.72 -15.85 6.67
C GLY A 89 20.87 -16.77 5.46
N ILE A 90 20.35 -16.35 4.29
CA ILE A 90 20.26 -17.23 3.11
C ILE A 90 21.61 -17.84 2.66
N SER A 91 22.73 -17.15 2.94
CA SER A 91 24.08 -17.64 2.59
C SER A 91 24.49 -18.90 3.35
N SER A 92 23.85 -19.20 4.48
CA SER A 92 24.11 -20.41 5.26
C SER A 92 23.57 -21.69 4.60
N TYR A 93 22.64 -21.56 3.65
CA TYR A 93 22.08 -22.69 2.90
C TYR A 93 22.85 -22.99 1.61
N SER A 94 24.12 -22.59 1.50
CA SER A 94 24.93 -22.76 0.28
C SER A 94 25.02 -24.23 -0.19
N VAL A 95 25.04 -25.17 0.75
CA VAL A 95 25.09 -26.62 0.46
C VAL A 95 23.73 -27.13 -0.05
N PHE A 96 22.62 -26.60 0.46
CA PHE A 96 21.27 -26.99 0.08
C PHE A 96 20.41 -25.76 -0.27
N PRO A 97 20.62 -25.12 -1.44
CA PRO A 97 19.99 -23.83 -1.78
C PRO A 97 18.46 -23.86 -1.75
N GLY A 98 17.84 -25.01 -2.00
CA GLY A 98 16.38 -25.17 -1.90
C GLY A 98 15.82 -24.88 -0.50
N GLN A 99 16.61 -25.07 0.56
CA GLN A 99 16.20 -24.75 1.93
C GLN A 99 16.12 -23.24 2.19
N ALA A 100 16.88 -22.41 1.44
CA ALA A 100 16.77 -20.96 1.55
C ALA A 100 15.39 -20.46 1.10
N GLY A 101 14.80 -21.05 0.06
CA GLY A 101 13.43 -20.72 -0.35
C GLY A 101 12.40 -21.25 0.64
N ALA A 102 12.62 -22.47 1.17
CA ALA A 102 11.72 -23.08 2.14
C ALA A 102 11.63 -22.29 3.46
N SER A 103 12.73 -21.69 3.93
CA SER A 103 12.74 -20.89 5.15
C SER A 103 11.86 -19.64 5.04
N LEU A 104 11.74 -19.03 3.86
CA LEU A 104 10.91 -17.85 3.62
C LEU A 104 9.40 -18.13 3.68
N LYS A 105 8.99 -19.40 3.53
CA LYS A 105 7.58 -19.78 3.31
C LYS A 105 6.64 -19.31 4.41
N SER A 106 7.10 -19.29 5.67
CA SER A 106 6.28 -18.84 6.80
C SER A 106 5.95 -17.34 6.68
N CYS A 107 6.96 -16.48 6.53
CA CYS A 107 6.76 -15.05 6.36
C CYS A 107 6.01 -14.70 5.07
N MET A 108 6.22 -15.45 3.98
CA MET A 108 5.49 -15.21 2.74
C MET A 108 4.00 -15.51 2.86
N LYS A 109 3.62 -16.56 3.59
CA LYS A 109 2.20 -16.83 3.90
C LYS A 109 1.57 -15.74 4.75
N GLU A 110 2.35 -15.11 5.63
CA GLU A 110 1.87 -13.96 6.39
C GLU A 110 1.63 -12.75 5.48
N ALA A 111 2.55 -12.48 4.54
CA ALA A 111 2.38 -11.44 3.55
C ALA A 111 1.15 -11.66 2.66
N GLU A 112 0.90 -12.90 2.20
CA GLU A 112 -0.29 -13.26 1.42
C GLU A 112 -1.60 -12.97 2.17
N ARG A 113 -1.61 -13.10 3.51
CA ARG A 113 -2.78 -12.83 4.35
C ARG A 113 -2.98 -11.35 4.63
N LEU A 114 -1.89 -10.61 4.79
CA LEU A 114 -1.93 -9.18 5.12
C LEU A 114 -2.24 -8.31 3.91
N ILE A 115 -1.81 -8.71 2.72
CA ILE A 115 -2.05 -7.97 1.48
C ILE A 115 -3.35 -8.46 0.83
N PRO A 116 -4.28 -7.57 0.43
CA PRO A 116 -5.50 -7.97 -0.26
C PRO A 116 -5.21 -8.76 -1.54
N LEU A 117 -5.95 -9.85 -1.78
CA LEU A 117 -5.77 -10.73 -2.95
C LEU A 117 -5.82 -9.96 -4.28
N SER A 118 -6.70 -8.96 -4.38
CA SER A 118 -6.82 -8.09 -5.56
C SER A 118 -5.55 -7.27 -5.85
N ARG A 119 -4.65 -7.13 -4.88
CA ARG A 119 -3.40 -6.38 -4.99
C ARG A 119 -2.16 -7.26 -5.15
N HIS A 120 -2.27 -8.58 -5.01
CA HIS A 120 -1.12 -9.48 -5.11
C HIS A 120 -0.36 -9.32 -6.43
N HIS A 121 -1.09 -9.24 -7.55
CA HIS A 121 -0.50 -9.09 -8.88
C HIS A 121 0.19 -7.74 -9.13
N GLU A 122 -0.18 -6.69 -8.38
CA GLU A 122 0.40 -5.35 -8.48
C GLU A 122 1.51 -5.10 -7.44
N THR A 123 1.65 -6.00 -6.46
CA THR A 123 2.59 -5.86 -5.34
C THR A 123 3.98 -6.31 -5.78
N PRO A 124 4.94 -5.40 -5.98
CA PRO A 124 6.32 -5.81 -6.26
C PRO A 124 6.95 -6.45 -5.03
N LEU A 125 7.79 -7.46 -5.29
CA LEU A 125 8.59 -8.15 -4.29
C LEU A 125 10.05 -8.08 -4.69
N TYR A 126 10.90 -7.63 -3.76
CA TYR A 126 12.34 -7.53 -3.95
C TYR A 126 13.08 -8.31 -2.88
N LEU A 127 14.13 -9.02 -3.26
CA LEU A 127 15.07 -9.63 -2.32
C LEU A 127 16.45 -8.99 -2.50
N GLY A 128 16.93 -8.35 -1.45
CA GLY A 128 18.26 -7.75 -1.39
C GLY A 128 19.17 -8.56 -0.47
N ALA A 129 20.23 -9.15 -1.01
CA ALA A 129 21.21 -9.87 -0.21
C ALA A 129 22.44 -9.02 0.08
N THR A 130 22.98 -9.12 1.30
CA THR A 130 24.03 -8.20 1.77
C THR A 130 25.40 -8.87 1.89
N ALA A 131 26.13 -8.66 2.99
CA ALA A 131 27.51 -9.11 3.15
C ALA A 131 27.68 -10.64 3.09
N GLY A 132 26.71 -11.40 3.62
CA GLY A 132 26.78 -12.87 3.65
C GLY A 132 26.92 -13.50 2.26
N MET A 133 26.07 -13.08 1.32
CA MET A 133 26.12 -13.59 -0.06
C MET A 133 27.35 -13.10 -0.83
N ARG A 134 27.83 -11.86 -0.59
CA ARG A 134 29.09 -11.36 -1.17
C ARG A 134 30.29 -12.20 -0.74
N LEU A 135 30.33 -12.62 0.53
CA LEU A 135 31.38 -13.50 1.05
C LEU A 135 31.29 -14.90 0.46
N LEU A 136 30.08 -15.46 0.36
CA LEU A 136 29.85 -16.77 -0.25
C LEU A 136 30.36 -16.80 -1.71
N ARG A 137 30.05 -15.77 -2.50
CA ARG A 137 30.53 -15.63 -3.88
C ARG A 137 32.06 -15.65 -3.95
N ARG A 138 32.74 -14.84 -3.13
CA ARG A 138 34.21 -14.79 -3.12
C ARG A 138 34.84 -16.14 -2.77
N ARG A 139 34.26 -16.87 -1.81
CA ARG A 139 34.75 -18.20 -1.45
C ARG A 139 34.61 -19.18 -2.61
N ALA A 140 33.47 -19.15 -3.30
CA ALA A 140 33.24 -19.98 -4.48
C ALA A 140 34.20 -19.65 -5.65
N GLU A 141 34.58 -18.39 -5.81
CA GLU A 141 35.59 -17.95 -6.80
C GLU A 141 37.00 -18.46 -6.44
N THR A 142 37.36 -18.46 -5.15
CA THR A 142 38.68 -18.97 -4.69
C THR A 142 38.79 -20.49 -4.64
N ASP A 143 37.68 -21.21 -4.50
CA ASP A 143 37.65 -22.69 -4.46
C ASP A 143 37.68 -23.33 -5.88
N TRP A 144 37.94 -22.55 -6.94
CA TRP A 144 38.14 -23.12 -8.27
C TRP A 144 39.36 -24.08 -8.22
N PRO A 145 39.21 -25.36 -8.58
CA PRO A 145 40.36 -26.24 -8.68
C PRO A 145 41.24 -25.69 -9.79
N GLU A 146 42.50 -25.36 -9.50
CA GLU A 146 43.47 -25.12 -10.55
C GLU A 146 43.39 -26.30 -11.54
N PRO A 147 43.30 -26.04 -12.86
CA PRO A 147 43.46 -27.11 -13.82
C PRO A 147 44.81 -27.76 -13.52
N LEU A 148 44.81 -29.07 -13.26
CA LEU A 148 46.03 -29.86 -13.23
C LEU A 148 46.71 -29.69 -14.58
N LEU A 149 47.60 -28.69 -14.68
CA LEU A 149 48.50 -28.58 -15.81
C LEU A 149 49.33 -29.88 -15.77
N PRO A 150 49.29 -30.71 -16.82
CA PRO A 150 50.17 -31.87 -16.87
C PRO A 150 51.59 -31.32 -16.77
N ASN A 151 52.31 -31.73 -15.73
CA ASN A 151 53.69 -31.35 -15.50
C ASN A 151 54.47 -31.61 -16.79
N GLY A 152 54.83 -30.53 -17.48
CA GLY A 152 55.76 -30.59 -18.59
C GLY A 152 57.16 -30.74 -18.02
N VAL A 153 57.62 -32.00 -17.90
CA VAL A 153 59.02 -32.43 -18.03
C VAL A 153 59.02 -33.86 -18.56
#